data_AF-A0A452I5R0-F1
#
_entry.id   AF-A0A452I5R0-F1
#
_cell.length_a   1.000
_cell.length_b   1.000
_cell.length_c   1.000
_cell.angle_alpha   90.00
_cell.angle_beta   90.00
_cell.angle_gamma   90.00
#
_symmetry.space_group_name_H-M   'P 1'
#
loop_
_entity.id
_entity.type
_entity.pdbx_description
1 polymer ?
#
loop_
_entity_poly.entity_id
_entity_poly.type
_entity_poly.pdbx_seq_one_letter_code
_entity_poly.pdbx_strand_id
1 'polypeptide(L)'
;MKVKLKNVFVVYFLVSVIGLMYALLQLGQPCDCSQHLRSASDLMHGKDKKISQLLSEVKRLQVRGKGPELEGQALPIIYAITPTYARLVQKAELVRMSQTFLHVKNFHWIVVEDSPVKTQLVSELLAQSGLRFTHLHTETPKEQKLKESDPNWLKPRGVEQRNLALQWLRENRELSEEGVVYFADDDNTYSLRLFDEIRSTKRVSVWPVGLVGGLRFERPLVEKGRVVGFYTAWKPNRPFPMDMAGFAIALQLLLANREARFDMLAERGYLESSLLQSLVSIEELEPRADNCTKVRRGTGSQDSWVLSMVLGVQWIKWVRAGDQDSWVLG
;
A
#
# COMPACT_ATOMS: atom_id res chain seq x y z
N MET A 1 -76.06 -51.54 55.98
CA MET A 1 -75.25 -52.48 55.17
C MET A 1 -73.79 -52.39 55.60
N LYS A 2 -73.23 -53.44 56.23
CA LYS A 2 -71.80 -53.48 56.61
C LYS A 2 -70.97 -53.80 55.37
N VAL A 3 -70.45 -52.78 54.70
CA VAL A 3 -69.49 -52.99 53.60
C VAL A 3 -68.19 -53.51 54.22
N LYS A 4 -67.81 -54.74 53.90
CA LYS A 4 -66.55 -55.34 54.39
C LYS A 4 -65.38 -54.49 53.89
N LEU A 5 -64.45 -54.12 54.78
CA LEU A 5 -63.30 -53.25 54.49
C LEU A 5 -62.48 -53.68 53.25
N LYS A 6 -62.42 -54.99 52.98
CA LYS A 6 -61.83 -55.56 51.75
C LYS A 6 -62.48 -55.03 50.46
N ASN A 7 -63.80 -54.82 50.43
CA ASN A 7 -64.49 -54.34 49.23
C ASN A 7 -64.20 -52.86 48.95
N VAL A 8 -63.99 -52.05 50.00
CA VAL A 8 -63.58 -50.64 49.84
C VAL A 8 -62.17 -50.55 49.26
N PHE A 9 -61.26 -51.41 49.72
CA PHE A 9 -59.89 -51.46 49.20
C PHE A 9 -59.83 -51.88 47.73
N VAL A 10 -60.66 -52.85 47.33
CA VAL A 10 -60.78 -53.30 45.93
C VAL A 10 -61.32 -52.20 45.04
N VAL A 11 -62.33 -51.45 45.49
CA VAL A 11 -62.88 -50.32 44.73
C VAL A 11 -61.84 -49.21 44.59
N TYR A 12 -61.11 -48.86 45.65
CA TYR A 12 -60.07 -47.84 45.59
C TYR A 12 -58.90 -48.25 44.67
N PHE A 13 -58.51 -49.52 44.71
CA PHE A 13 -57.51 -50.06 43.81
C PHE A 13 -57.95 -50.00 42.35
N LEU A 14 -59.19 -50.38 42.05
CA LEU A 14 -59.75 -50.30 40.69
C LEU A 14 -59.80 -48.85 40.18
N VAL A 15 -60.26 -47.90 41.01
CA VAL A 15 -60.32 -46.48 40.63
C VAL A 15 -58.91 -45.91 40.41
N SER A 16 -57.95 -46.25 41.26
CA SER A 16 -56.55 -45.82 41.08
C SER A 16 -55.90 -46.42 39.83
N VAL A 17 -56.17 -47.69 39.51
CA VAL A 17 -55.66 -48.33 38.29
C VAL A 17 -56.30 -47.71 37.04
N ILE A 18 -57.60 -47.43 37.07
CA ILE A 18 -58.28 -46.74 35.95
C ILE A 18 -57.75 -45.31 35.80
N GLY A 19 -57.54 -44.59 36.91
CA GLY A 19 -56.95 -43.25 36.91
C GLY A 19 -55.52 -43.25 36.37
N LEU A 20 -54.70 -44.22 36.75
CA LEU A 20 -53.35 -44.40 36.22
C LEU A 20 -53.36 -44.73 34.73
N MET A 21 -54.25 -45.63 34.29
CA MET A 21 -54.42 -45.96 32.88
C MET A 21 -54.88 -44.74 32.06
N TYR A 22 -55.78 -43.92 32.61
CA TYR A 22 -56.22 -42.68 31.95
C TYR A 22 -55.10 -41.65 31.85
N ALA A 23 -54.28 -41.50 32.90
CA ALA A 23 -53.11 -40.63 32.88
C ALA A 23 -52.04 -41.10 31.88
N LEU A 24 -51.80 -42.41 31.80
CA LEU A 24 -50.89 -43.01 30.83
C LEU A 24 -51.40 -42.88 29.38
N LEU A 25 -52.71 -42.95 29.16
CA LEU A 25 -53.33 -42.70 27.86
C LEU A 25 -53.19 -41.24 27.40
N GLN A 26 -53.20 -40.27 28.33
CA GLN A 26 -52.96 -38.86 27.99
C GLN A 26 -51.48 -38.52 27.75
N LEU A 27 -50.54 -39.23 28.38
CA LEU A 27 -49.09 -39.09 28.14
C LEU A 27 -48.66 -39.60 26.75
N GLY A 28 -49.53 -40.33 26.04
CA GLY A 28 -49.28 -40.92 24.74
C GLY A 28 -49.84 -40.17 23.54
N GLN A 29 -50.39 -38.96 23.69
CA GLN A 29 -50.81 -38.19 22.50
C GLN A 29 -49.58 -37.71 21.72
N PRO A 30 -49.39 -38.16 20.46
CA PRO A 30 -48.27 -37.73 19.65
C PRO A 30 -48.47 -36.25 19.28
N CYS A 31 -47.61 -35.38 19.81
CA CYS A 31 -47.46 -34.05 19.25
C CYS A 31 -46.90 -34.20 17.83
N ASP A 32 -47.70 -33.87 16.81
CA ASP A 32 -47.28 -33.92 15.41
C ASP A 32 -46.33 -32.76 15.08
N CYS A 33 -45.09 -32.85 15.57
CA CYS A 33 -44.01 -31.91 15.24
C CYS A 33 -43.49 -32.08 13.80
N SER A 34 -44.04 -33.01 13.01
CA SER A 34 -43.67 -33.26 11.61
C SER A 34 -43.88 -32.03 10.74
N GLN A 35 -44.97 -31.29 10.95
CA GLN A 35 -45.25 -30.07 10.16
C GLN A 35 -44.23 -28.96 10.41
N HIS A 36 -43.83 -28.74 11.67
CA HIS A 36 -42.83 -27.74 12.01
C HIS A 36 -41.43 -28.10 11.50
N LEU A 37 -41.05 -29.37 11.57
CA LEU A 37 -39.77 -29.85 11.02
C LEU A 37 -39.74 -29.76 9.49
N ARG A 38 -40.84 -30.09 8.81
CA ARG A 38 -40.97 -29.92 7.34
C ARG A 38 -40.89 -28.44 6.94
N SER A 39 -41.62 -27.57 7.62
CA SER A 39 -41.59 -26.13 7.35
C SER A 39 -40.20 -25.52 7.57
N ALA A 40 -39.49 -25.94 8.63
CA ALA A 40 -38.10 -25.54 8.87
C ALA A 40 -37.15 -26.06 7.77
N SER A 41 -37.31 -27.31 7.32
CA SER A 41 -36.52 -27.90 6.23
C SER A 41 -36.74 -27.16 4.91
N ASP A 42 -38.00 -26.84 4.57
CA ASP A 42 -38.35 -26.11 3.34
C ASP A 42 -37.78 -24.69 3.35
N LEU A 43 -37.82 -24.02 4.52
CA LEU A 43 -37.23 -22.70 4.71
C LEU A 43 -35.70 -22.74 4.55
N MET A 44 -35.04 -23.75 5.11
CA MET A 44 -33.59 -23.93 4.96
C MET A 44 -33.21 -24.18 3.50
N HIS A 45 -33.95 -25.04 2.80
CA HIS A 45 -33.72 -25.30 1.38
C HIS A 45 -33.92 -24.05 0.51
N GLY A 46 -34.92 -23.22 0.85
CA GLY A 46 -35.13 -21.91 0.21
C GLY A 46 -33.97 -20.93 0.46
N LYS A 47 -33.40 -20.92 1.67
CA LYS A 47 -32.23 -20.09 2.01
C LYS A 47 -30.97 -20.55 1.29
N ASP A 48 -30.72 -21.86 1.21
CA ASP A 48 -29.55 -22.41 0.50
C ASP A 48 -29.58 -22.09 -0.99
N LYS A 49 -30.77 -22.15 -1.61
CA LYS A 49 -30.98 -21.74 -2.99
C LYS A 49 -30.69 -20.24 -3.18
N LYS A 50 -31.13 -19.39 -2.25
CA LYS A 50 -30.87 -17.94 -2.27
C LYS A 50 -29.37 -17.64 -2.10
N ILE A 51 -28.67 -18.36 -1.22
CA ILE A 51 -27.23 -18.23 -1.01
C ILE A 51 -26.47 -18.60 -2.28
N SER A 52 -26.83 -19.72 -2.91
CA SER A 52 -26.20 -20.16 -4.16
C SER A 52 -26.42 -19.16 -5.29
N GLN A 53 -27.62 -18.56 -5.36
CA GLN A 53 -27.92 -17.51 -6.33
C GLN A 53 -27.10 -16.24 -6.07
N LEU A 54 -27.03 -15.76 -4.82
CA LEU A 54 -26.21 -14.61 -4.44
C LEU A 54 -24.72 -14.85 -4.68
N LEU A 55 -24.20 -16.04 -4.39
CA LEU A 55 -22.80 -16.41 -4.67
C LEU A 55 -22.51 -16.39 -6.18
N SER A 56 -23.45 -16.86 -7.00
CA SER A 56 -23.30 -16.81 -8.46
C SER A 56 -23.30 -15.36 -8.99
N GLU A 57 -24.09 -14.49 -8.37
CA GLU A 57 -24.19 -13.08 -8.73
C GLU A 57 -22.95 -12.30 -8.30
N VAL A 58 -22.44 -12.55 -7.08
CA VAL A 58 -21.14 -12.04 -6.62
C VAL A 58 -20.02 -12.48 -7.56
N LYS A 59 -19.98 -13.75 -7.96
CA LYS A 59 -18.99 -14.25 -8.92
C LYS A 59 -19.11 -13.55 -10.28
N ARG A 60 -20.33 -13.30 -10.76
CA ARG A 60 -20.57 -12.57 -12.02
C ARG A 60 -20.15 -11.10 -11.92
N LEU A 61 -20.38 -10.45 -10.77
CA LEU A 61 -19.96 -9.08 -10.51
C LEU A 61 -18.44 -8.97 -10.35
N GLN A 62 -17.78 -9.96 -9.74
CA GLN A 62 -16.33 -10.05 -9.67
C GLN A 62 -15.70 -10.20 -11.06
N VAL A 63 -16.29 -11.04 -11.93
CA VAL A 63 -15.84 -11.21 -13.32
C VAL A 63 -16.09 -9.94 -14.14
N ARG A 64 -17.21 -9.24 -13.91
CA ARG A 64 -17.53 -7.98 -14.60
C ARG A 64 -16.72 -6.78 -14.10
N GLY A 65 -16.22 -6.84 -12.87
CA GLY A 65 -15.32 -5.84 -12.27
C GLY A 65 -13.85 -6.06 -12.60
N LYS A 66 -13.45 -7.26 -13.01
CA LYS A 66 -12.20 -7.50 -13.71
C LYS A 66 -12.37 -7.04 -15.17
N GLY A 67 -11.88 -5.83 -15.47
CA GLY A 67 -11.55 -5.47 -16.85
C GLY A 67 -10.62 -6.52 -17.47
N PRO A 68 -10.44 -6.54 -18.81
CA PRO A 68 -9.65 -7.57 -19.48
C PRO A 68 -8.28 -7.68 -18.80
N GLU A 69 -8.08 -8.76 -18.06
CA GLU A 69 -6.79 -9.13 -17.53
C GLU A 69 -5.97 -9.44 -18.78
N LEU A 70 -4.93 -8.64 -19.04
CA LEU A 70 -3.93 -8.91 -20.06
C LEU A 70 -3.18 -10.19 -19.64
N GLU A 71 -3.83 -11.34 -19.78
CA GLU A 71 -3.22 -12.64 -19.68
C GLU A 71 -2.25 -12.75 -20.86
N GLY A 72 -0.96 -12.54 -20.59
CA GLY A 72 0.10 -12.75 -21.57
C GLY A 72 1.38 -11.94 -21.37
N GLN A 73 1.39 -10.89 -20.55
CA GLN A 73 2.63 -10.17 -20.22
C GLN A 73 2.89 -10.26 -18.72
N ALA A 74 4.05 -10.83 -18.35
CA ALA A 74 4.53 -10.81 -16.98
C ALA A 74 4.62 -9.34 -16.54
N LEU A 75 3.81 -8.97 -15.55
CA LEU A 75 3.74 -7.60 -15.06
C LEU A 75 5.13 -7.18 -14.55
N PRO A 76 5.75 -6.07 -15.00
CA PRO A 76 7.08 -5.68 -14.52
C PRO A 76 7.14 -5.48 -13.00
N ILE A 77 8.23 -5.93 -12.37
CA ILE A 77 8.44 -5.77 -10.92
C ILE A 77 8.81 -4.32 -10.62
N ILE A 78 8.21 -3.73 -9.58
CA ILE A 78 8.64 -2.45 -9.03
C ILE A 78 9.55 -2.71 -7.82
N TYR A 79 10.81 -2.28 -7.92
CA TYR A 79 11.78 -2.25 -6.82
C TYR A 79 11.75 -0.88 -6.15
N ALA A 80 11.02 -0.78 -5.03
CA ALA A 80 11.00 0.44 -4.24
C ALA A 80 12.17 0.45 -3.26
N ILE A 81 13.08 1.40 -3.40
CA ILE A 81 14.24 1.60 -2.53
C ILE A 81 13.87 2.61 -1.47
N THR A 82 13.93 2.20 -0.21
CA THR A 82 13.55 3.04 0.94
C THR A 82 14.72 3.11 1.93
N PRO A 83 15.48 4.21 1.94
CA PRO A 83 16.41 4.48 3.02
C PRO A 83 15.61 4.81 4.28
N THR A 84 16.00 4.26 5.43
CA THR A 84 15.38 4.56 6.73
C THR A 84 16.44 4.64 7.81
N TYR A 85 16.11 5.26 8.94
CA TYR A 85 17.03 5.40 10.08
C TYR A 85 16.24 5.47 11.39
N ALA A 86 16.91 5.11 12.50
CA ALA A 86 16.31 5.11 13.82
C ALA A 86 15.89 6.52 14.26
N ARG A 87 14.58 6.71 14.50
CA ARG A 87 13.97 7.93 15.05
C ARG A 87 12.64 7.60 15.71
N LEU A 88 12.11 8.50 16.53
CA LEU A 88 10.85 8.30 17.27
C LEU A 88 9.68 7.85 16.37
N VAL A 89 9.56 8.43 15.17
CA VAL A 89 8.46 8.14 14.24
C VAL A 89 8.75 6.97 13.29
N GLN A 90 9.98 6.40 13.26
CA GLN A 90 10.41 5.41 12.24
C GLN A 90 9.40 4.28 12.06
N LYS A 91 8.93 3.68 13.17
CA LYS A 91 7.98 2.57 13.12
C LYS A 91 6.65 2.98 12.50
N ALA A 92 6.14 4.16 12.85
CA ALA A 92 4.87 4.66 12.31
C ALA A 92 4.97 4.93 10.81
N GLU A 93 6.10 5.47 10.35
CA GLU A 93 6.41 5.74 8.95
C GLU A 93 6.43 4.46 8.11
N LEU A 94 7.17 3.45 8.55
CA LEU A 94 7.26 2.17 7.86
C LEU A 94 5.93 1.40 7.89
N VAL A 95 5.15 1.50 8.97
CA VAL A 95 3.81 0.89 9.04
C VAL A 95 2.87 1.48 7.99
N ARG A 96 2.71 2.82 7.92
CA ARG A 96 1.80 3.43 6.93
C ARG A 96 2.22 3.15 5.48
N MET A 97 3.53 3.12 5.25
CA MET A 97 4.11 2.85 3.94
C MET A 97 3.91 1.39 3.52
N SER A 98 4.18 0.43 4.42
CA SER A 98 3.93 -1.00 4.15
C SER A 98 2.47 -1.28 3.83
N GLN A 99 1.53 -0.65 4.54
CA GLN A 99 0.09 -0.77 4.28
C GLN A 99 -0.28 -0.25 2.89
N THR A 100 0.34 0.84 2.43
CA THR A 100 0.15 1.35 1.07
C THR A 100 0.70 0.36 0.03
N PHE A 101 1.91 -0.15 0.25
CA PHE A 101 2.59 -1.04 -0.69
C PHE A 101 1.94 -2.42 -0.82
N LEU A 102 1.21 -2.87 0.20
CA LEU A 102 0.45 -4.12 0.15
C LEU A 102 -0.59 -4.15 -0.98
N HIS A 103 -1.04 -2.98 -1.43
CA HIS A 103 -1.99 -2.86 -2.54
C HIS A 103 -1.33 -2.85 -3.92
N VAL A 104 0.02 -2.80 -4.00
CA VAL A 104 0.75 -2.72 -5.26
C VAL A 104 1.12 -4.11 -5.77
N LYS A 105 0.64 -4.45 -6.97
CA LYS A 105 0.93 -5.75 -7.60
C LYS A 105 2.40 -5.83 -8.05
N ASN A 106 2.96 -7.05 -7.97
CA ASN A 106 4.34 -7.40 -8.33
C ASN A 106 5.36 -6.34 -7.86
N PHE A 107 5.45 -6.22 -6.55
CA PHE A 107 6.22 -5.20 -5.86
C PHE A 107 7.28 -5.85 -4.97
N HIS A 108 8.49 -5.28 -4.96
CA HIS A 108 9.60 -5.72 -4.13
C HIS A 108 10.13 -4.53 -3.34
N TRP A 109 10.03 -4.58 -2.02
CA TRP A 109 10.46 -3.50 -1.15
C TRP A 109 11.91 -3.68 -0.69
N ILE A 110 12.82 -2.79 -1.04
CA ILE A 110 14.21 -2.80 -0.61
C ILE A 110 14.37 -1.75 0.50
N VAL A 111 14.41 -2.21 1.74
CA VAL A 111 14.61 -1.33 2.91
C VAL A 111 16.06 -1.36 3.30
N VAL A 112 16.68 -0.18 3.38
CA VAL A 112 18.08 -0.01 3.72
C VAL A 112 18.22 0.88 4.94
N GLU A 113 18.63 0.30 6.06
CA GLU A 113 18.82 1.04 7.30
C GLU A 113 20.15 1.81 7.32
N ASP A 114 20.12 3.08 7.73
CA ASP A 114 21.29 3.82 8.22
C ASP A 114 21.65 3.33 9.62
N SER A 115 22.32 2.17 9.65
CA SER A 115 22.69 1.47 10.87
C SER A 115 23.86 0.52 10.59
N PRO A 116 24.78 0.31 11.55
CA PRO A 116 25.85 -0.68 11.43
C PRO A 116 25.33 -2.12 11.38
N VAL A 117 24.08 -2.36 11.81
CA VAL A 117 23.43 -3.68 11.81
C VAL A 117 21.94 -3.57 11.46
N LYS A 118 21.34 -4.67 11.00
CA LYS A 118 19.88 -4.77 10.87
C LYS A 118 19.24 -4.69 12.25
N THR A 119 18.32 -3.77 12.45
CA THR A 119 17.65 -3.61 13.74
C THR A 119 16.53 -4.64 13.90
N GLN A 120 16.28 -5.08 15.15
CA GLN A 120 15.19 -6.00 15.45
C GLN A 120 13.83 -5.39 15.06
N LEU A 121 13.65 -4.09 15.31
CA LEU A 121 12.43 -3.35 15.00
C LEU A 121 12.06 -3.45 13.51
N VAL A 122 13.00 -3.16 12.61
CA VAL A 122 12.73 -3.21 11.17
C VAL A 122 12.61 -4.65 10.68
N SER A 123 13.43 -5.57 11.22
CA SER A 123 13.36 -6.99 10.87
C SER A 123 11.98 -7.59 11.17
N GLU A 124 11.43 -7.33 12.36
CA GLU A 124 10.10 -7.80 12.76
C GLU A 124 8.98 -7.15 11.94
N LEU A 125 9.07 -5.84 11.69
CA LEU A 125 8.09 -5.11 10.89
C LEU A 125 8.02 -5.69 9.47
N LEU A 126 9.17 -5.90 8.83
CA LEU A 126 9.23 -6.46 7.47
C LEU A 126 8.69 -7.89 7.43
N ALA A 127 9.06 -8.72 8.41
CA ALA A 127 8.55 -10.09 8.52
C ALA A 127 7.01 -10.14 8.67
N GLN A 128 6.42 -9.18 9.37
CA GLN A 128 4.97 -9.08 9.58
C GLN A 128 4.24 -8.35 8.44
N SER A 129 4.97 -7.66 7.56
CA SER A 129 4.37 -6.80 6.53
C SER A 129 3.60 -7.55 5.45
N GLY A 130 3.92 -8.84 5.20
CA GLY A 130 3.35 -9.62 4.10
C GLY A 130 3.87 -9.22 2.70
N LEU A 131 4.82 -8.28 2.62
CA LEU A 131 5.45 -7.86 1.37
C LEU A 131 6.61 -8.77 0.98
N ARG A 132 6.94 -8.82 -0.32
CA ARG A 132 8.26 -9.30 -0.77
C ARG A 132 9.26 -8.20 -0.48
N PHE A 133 10.32 -8.50 0.27
CA PHE A 133 11.30 -7.50 0.66
C PHE A 133 12.75 -7.99 0.62
N THR A 134 13.68 -7.03 0.55
CA THR A 134 15.09 -7.21 0.89
C THR A 134 15.42 -6.25 2.02
N HIS A 135 16.02 -6.77 3.08
CA HIS A 135 16.47 -5.96 4.22
C HIS A 135 17.99 -5.83 4.20
N LEU A 136 18.47 -4.61 3.95
CA LEU A 136 19.88 -4.22 3.92
C LEU A 136 20.18 -3.20 5.02
N HIS A 137 21.46 -2.94 5.26
CA HIS A 137 21.91 -1.88 6.16
C HIS A 137 23.28 -1.37 5.71
N THR A 138 23.53 -0.08 5.89
CA THR A 138 24.86 0.53 5.80
C THR A 138 24.86 1.80 6.64
N GLU A 139 25.91 1.99 7.43
CA GLU A 139 26.03 3.18 8.25
C GLU A 139 26.57 4.35 7.42
N THR A 140 25.91 5.50 7.47
CA THR A 140 26.45 6.72 6.88
C THR A 140 27.71 7.16 7.67
N PRO A 141 28.83 7.48 7.01
CA PRO A 141 30.04 7.95 7.68
C PRO A 141 29.78 9.11 8.66
N LYS A 142 30.46 9.10 9.81
CA LYS A 142 30.20 10.07 10.91
C LYS A 142 30.41 11.52 10.47
N GLU A 143 31.34 11.74 9.56
CA GLU A 143 31.68 13.05 8.97
C GLU A 143 30.50 13.62 8.17
N GLN A 144 29.61 12.75 7.70
CA GLN A 144 28.48 13.07 6.84
C GLN A 144 27.13 12.94 7.53
N LYS A 145 27.09 12.40 8.75
CA LYS A 145 25.92 12.52 9.60
C LYS A 145 25.69 13.98 9.98
N LEU A 146 24.41 14.34 10.07
CA LEU A 146 23.98 15.59 10.67
C LEU A 146 24.18 15.49 12.18
N LYS A 147 24.69 16.56 12.80
CA LYS A 147 24.62 16.72 14.25
C LYS A 147 23.19 17.08 14.64
N GLU A 148 22.79 16.84 15.89
CA GLU A 148 21.44 17.20 16.37
C GLU A 148 21.14 18.71 16.24
N SER A 149 22.17 19.54 16.28
CA SER A 149 22.07 21.00 16.08
C SER A 149 22.02 21.41 14.60
N ASP A 150 22.35 20.51 13.68
CA ASP A 150 22.41 20.84 12.25
C ASP A 150 20.99 20.86 11.67
N PRO A 151 20.68 21.82 10.79
CA PRO A 151 19.41 21.78 10.08
C PRO A 151 19.28 20.51 9.24
N ASN A 152 18.08 19.91 9.21
CA ASN A 152 17.79 18.66 8.47
C ASN A 152 18.15 18.71 6.97
N TRP A 153 18.32 19.90 6.41
CA TRP A 153 18.64 20.16 5.01
C TRP A 153 20.14 20.43 4.73
N LEU A 154 21.01 20.36 5.74
CA LEU A 154 22.41 20.76 5.61
C LEU A 154 23.24 19.74 4.80
N LYS A 155 22.99 18.44 4.99
CA LYS A 155 23.69 17.33 4.33
C LYS A 155 22.69 16.38 3.67
N PRO A 156 22.99 15.85 2.48
CA PRO A 156 22.13 14.86 1.84
C PRO A 156 22.07 13.59 2.68
N ARG A 157 20.87 13.03 2.80
CA ARG A 157 20.59 11.86 3.64
C ARG A 157 20.26 10.67 2.76
N GLY A 158 20.56 9.46 3.21
CA GLY A 158 20.18 8.24 2.48
C GLY A 158 21.06 7.94 1.26
N VAL A 159 22.18 8.64 1.03
CA VAL A 159 23.00 8.48 -0.19
C VAL A 159 23.61 7.08 -0.26
N GLU A 160 24.33 6.69 0.80
CA GLU A 160 24.94 5.35 0.92
C GLU A 160 23.90 4.24 0.86
N GLN A 161 22.76 4.47 1.50
CA GLN A 161 21.67 3.51 1.55
C GLN A 161 21.06 3.27 0.16
N ARG A 162 20.84 4.35 -0.61
CA ARG A 162 20.40 4.24 -2.01
C ARG A 162 21.47 3.57 -2.88
N ASN A 163 22.73 3.95 -2.74
CA ASN A 163 23.84 3.35 -3.49
C ASN A 163 24.01 1.85 -3.21
N LEU A 164 23.88 1.41 -1.95
CA LEU A 164 23.91 0.00 -1.58
C LEU A 164 22.75 -0.77 -2.21
N ALA A 165 21.55 -0.20 -2.27
CA ALA A 165 20.43 -0.83 -2.98
C ALA A 165 20.68 -0.96 -4.49
N LEU A 166 21.28 0.06 -5.13
CA LEU A 166 21.67 -0.02 -6.54
C LEU A 166 22.73 -1.10 -6.78
N GLN A 167 23.71 -1.21 -5.88
CA GLN A 167 24.71 -2.28 -5.92
C GLN A 167 24.03 -3.66 -5.79
N TRP A 168 23.15 -3.83 -4.79
CA TRP A 168 22.42 -5.08 -4.60
C TRP A 168 21.62 -5.46 -5.85
N LEU A 169 20.91 -4.51 -6.49
CA LEU A 169 20.20 -4.76 -7.74
C LEU A 169 21.15 -5.25 -8.85
N ARG A 170 22.33 -4.65 -8.98
CA ARG A 170 23.36 -5.03 -9.97
C ARG A 170 24.00 -6.39 -9.76
N GLU A 171 23.95 -6.89 -8.53
CA GLU A 171 24.51 -8.18 -8.13
C GLU A 171 23.46 -9.30 -8.16
N ASN A 172 22.18 -8.95 -8.02
CA ASN A 172 21.10 -9.93 -7.82
C ASN A 172 20.07 -9.96 -8.96
N ARG A 173 20.19 -9.10 -9.97
CA ARG A 173 19.26 -9.04 -11.11
C ARG A 173 20.00 -9.12 -12.44
N GLU A 174 19.31 -9.68 -13.42
CA GLU A 174 19.83 -9.85 -14.77
C GLU A 174 19.29 -8.79 -15.73
N LEU A 175 20.06 -8.49 -16.77
CA LEU A 175 19.67 -7.54 -17.83
C LEU A 175 18.41 -8.00 -18.61
N SER A 176 18.11 -9.30 -18.59
CA SER A 176 16.92 -9.89 -19.21
C SER A 176 15.64 -9.58 -18.43
N GLU A 177 15.73 -9.21 -17.15
CA GLU A 177 14.57 -8.95 -16.30
C GLU A 177 13.94 -7.59 -16.63
N GLU A 178 12.62 -7.58 -16.77
CA GLU A 178 11.85 -6.34 -16.85
C GLU A 178 11.46 -5.86 -15.45
N GLY A 179 11.80 -4.61 -15.15
CA GLY A 179 11.46 -4.00 -13.87
C GLY A 179 11.70 -2.51 -13.85
N VAL A 180 11.25 -1.88 -12.77
CA VAL A 180 11.34 -0.44 -12.54
C VAL A 180 11.89 -0.22 -11.15
N VAL A 181 12.86 0.67 -11.02
CA VAL A 181 13.46 1.10 -9.76
C VAL A 181 12.87 2.45 -9.39
N TYR A 182 12.36 2.55 -8.17
CA TYR A 182 11.78 3.78 -7.63
C TYR A 182 12.38 4.12 -6.26
N PHE A 183 12.82 5.35 -6.07
CA PHE A 183 13.33 5.82 -4.78
C PHE A 183 12.17 6.40 -3.97
N ALA A 184 11.79 5.68 -2.92
CA ALA A 184 10.66 6.01 -2.07
C ALA A 184 11.16 6.25 -0.65
N ASP A 185 11.37 7.51 -0.27
CA ASP A 185 11.71 7.91 1.10
C ASP A 185 10.56 7.60 2.07
N ASP A 186 10.90 7.28 3.32
CA ASP A 186 9.96 6.70 4.29
C ASP A 186 8.93 7.69 4.87
N ASP A 187 9.14 8.99 4.69
CA ASP A 187 8.26 10.06 5.19
C ASP A 187 7.30 10.64 4.14
N ASN A 188 7.42 10.23 2.89
CA ASN A 188 6.58 10.72 1.79
C ASN A 188 5.22 10.00 1.76
N THR A 189 4.26 10.58 1.04
CA THR A 189 2.94 9.97 0.81
C THR A 189 2.75 9.61 -0.65
N TYR A 190 2.34 8.37 -0.92
CA TYR A 190 2.23 7.80 -2.27
C TYR A 190 0.80 7.38 -2.61
N SER A 191 0.28 7.85 -3.73
CA SER A 191 -0.97 7.34 -4.31
C SER A 191 -0.72 6.01 -5.02
N LEU A 192 -1.66 5.06 -4.91
CA LEU A 192 -1.58 3.77 -5.61
C LEU A 192 -1.45 3.95 -7.14
N ARG A 193 -2.06 5.01 -7.67
CA ARG A 193 -2.02 5.34 -9.10
C ARG A 193 -0.61 5.56 -9.63
N LEU A 194 0.30 6.07 -8.79
CA LEU A 194 1.70 6.25 -9.16
C LEU A 194 2.30 4.94 -9.66
N PHE A 195 2.08 3.85 -8.91
CA PHE A 195 2.71 2.57 -9.19
C PHE A 195 2.20 1.92 -10.46
N ASP A 196 0.98 2.22 -10.88
CA ASP A 196 0.47 1.78 -12.19
C ASP A 196 1.16 2.53 -13.34
N GLU A 197 1.49 3.80 -13.14
CA GLU A 197 2.00 4.69 -14.18
C GLU A 197 3.52 4.58 -14.40
N ILE A 198 4.27 4.32 -13.33
CA ILE A 198 5.72 4.10 -13.45
C ILE A 198 6.05 2.71 -13.99
N ARG A 199 5.10 1.78 -13.98
CA ARG A 199 5.36 0.37 -14.33
C ARG A 199 5.78 0.18 -15.78
N SER A 200 5.32 1.05 -16.68
CA SER A 200 5.62 0.97 -18.11
C SER A 200 6.90 1.72 -18.51
N THR A 201 7.72 2.16 -17.55
CA THR A 201 8.94 2.93 -17.81
C THR A 201 9.97 2.13 -18.58
N LYS A 202 10.48 2.72 -19.68
CA LYS A 202 11.46 2.09 -20.57
C LYS A 202 12.86 2.67 -20.40
N ARG A 203 12.96 3.94 -20.01
CA ARG A 203 14.20 4.64 -19.66
C ARG A 203 14.06 5.31 -18.31
N VAL A 204 13.63 6.57 -18.27
CA VAL A 204 13.37 7.32 -17.04
C VAL A 204 12.06 8.05 -17.19
N SER A 205 11.10 7.74 -16.32
CA SER A 205 9.81 8.41 -16.27
C SER A 205 9.81 9.52 -15.22
N VAL A 206 9.12 10.62 -15.52
CA VAL A 206 9.05 11.80 -14.65
C VAL A 206 7.62 12.31 -14.47
N TRP A 207 7.33 12.87 -13.30
CA TRP A 207 6.01 13.42 -12.97
C TRP A 207 6.10 14.57 -11.95
N PRO A 208 5.01 15.32 -11.74
CA PRO A 208 4.96 16.37 -10.72
C PRO A 208 5.03 15.84 -9.28
N VAL A 209 5.70 16.57 -8.41
CA VAL A 209 5.79 16.26 -6.96
C VAL A 209 5.21 17.43 -6.18
N GLY A 210 4.34 17.14 -5.20
CA GLY A 210 3.74 18.15 -4.34
C GLY A 210 4.59 18.47 -3.10
N LEU A 211 4.40 19.68 -2.57
CA LEU A 211 4.98 20.20 -1.32
C LEU A 211 6.52 20.17 -1.28
N VAL A 212 7.17 20.46 -2.40
CA VAL A 212 8.62 20.38 -2.56
C VAL A 212 9.23 21.69 -3.06
N GLY A 213 10.51 21.91 -2.77
CA GLY A 213 11.27 23.08 -3.28
C GLY A 213 10.74 24.43 -2.80
N GLY A 214 10.00 24.47 -1.69
CA GLY A 214 9.32 25.68 -1.20
C GLY A 214 8.09 26.08 -2.04
N LEU A 215 7.66 25.23 -2.97
CA LEU A 215 6.49 25.42 -3.81
C LEU A 215 5.38 24.44 -3.43
N ARG A 216 4.15 24.76 -3.86
CA ARG A 216 3.03 23.81 -3.76
C ARG A 216 3.29 22.53 -4.56
N PHE A 217 3.98 22.66 -5.68
CA PHE A 217 4.45 21.54 -6.48
C PHE A 217 5.61 22.01 -7.39
N GLU A 218 6.47 21.06 -7.73
CA GLU A 218 7.40 21.15 -8.86
C GLU A 218 6.95 20.20 -9.96
N ARG A 219 7.20 20.55 -11.23
CA ARG A 219 6.81 19.69 -12.35
C ARG A 219 7.72 19.82 -13.56
N PRO A 220 7.88 18.76 -14.36
CA PRO A 220 8.37 18.87 -15.73
C PRO A 220 7.43 19.73 -16.58
N LEU A 221 8.02 20.54 -17.46
CA LEU A 221 7.33 21.26 -18.53
C LEU A 221 7.38 20.39 -19.78
N VAL A 222 6.20 20.09 -20.33
CA VAL A 222 6.06 19.15 -21.45
C VAL A 222 5.46 19.87 -22.66
N GLU A 223 6.12 19.77 -23.80
CA GLU A 223 5.63 20.24 -25.09
C GLU A 223 5.69 19.11 -26.11
N LYS A 224 4.60 18.88 -26.85
CA LYS A 224 4.50 17.82 -27.87
C LYS A 224 4.94 16.43 -27.36
N GLY A 225 4.66 16.13 -26.08
CA GLY A 225 5.00 14.85 -25.44
C GLY A 225 6.47 14.71 -25.01
N ARG A 226 7.27 15.77 -25.06
CA ARG A 226 8.67 15.78 -24.61
C ARG A 226 8.89 16.79 -23.50
N VAL A 227 9.79 16.49 -22.58
CA VAL A 227 10.21 17.44 -21.54
C VAL A 227 11.08 18.51 -22.18
N VAL A 228 10.70 19.78 -22.00
CA VAL A 228 11.43 20.96 -22.52
C VAL A 228 12.04 21.83 -21.42
N GLY A 229 11.72 21.53 -20.16
CA GLY A 229 12.19 22.27 -19.01
C GLY A 229 11.46 21.86 -17.75
N PHE A 230 11.57 22.67 -16.71
CA PHE A 230 11.01 22.37 -15.39
C PHE A 230 10.46 23.62 -14.72
N TYR A 231 9.37 23.44 -13.99
CA TYR A 231 8.82 24.43 -13.08
C TYR A 231 9.33 24.14 -11.67
N THR A 232 10.31 24.92 -11.23
CA THR A 232 11.00 24.82 -9.94
C THR A 232 11.49 26.21 -9.51
N ALA A 233 11.50 26.46 -8.19
CA ALA A 233 12.04 27.69 -7.64
C ALA A 233 13.47 27.49 -7.09
N TRP A 234 13.78 26.30 -6.61
CA TRP A 234 15.05 26.01 -5.96
C TRP A 234 16.08 25.48 -6.96
N LYS A 235 17.12 26.30 -7.21
CA LYS A 235 18.22 26.00 -8.13
C LYS A 235 17.71 25.49 -9.51
N PRO A 236 17.06 26.35 -10.31
CA PRO A 236 16.49 25.94 -11.60
C PRO A 236 17.54 25.60 -12.67
N ASN A 237 18.78 26.06 -12.50
CA ASN A 237 19.88 25.79 -13.42
C ASN A 237 20.49 24.38 -13.25
N ARG A 238 19.90 23.53 -12.41
CA ARG A 238 20.33 22.12 -12.31
C ARG A 238 20.03 21.39 -13.62
N PRO A 239 20.85 20.41 -14.02
CA PRO A 239 20.57 19.55 -15.17
C PRO A 239 19.20 18.86 -15.08
N PHE A 240 18.85 18.35 -13.90
CA PHE A 240 17.56 17.76 -13.59
C PHE A 240 17.01 18.40 -12.31
N PRO A 241 16.33 19.57 -12.42
CA PRO A 241 15.82 20.29 -11.26
C PRO A 241 14.49 19.69 -10.79
N MET A 242 14.59 18.51 -10.20
CA MET A 242 13.46 17.74 -9.66
C MET A 242 13.86 17.03 -8.36
N ASP A 243 12.85 16.54 -7.65
CA ASP A 243 12.99 15.79 -6.39
C ASP A 243 13.19 14.29 -6.62
N MET A 244 13.84 13.62 -5.66
CA MET A 244 14.06 12.18 -5.65
C MET A 244 12.78 11.36 -5.90
N ALA A 245 11.65 11.81 -5.36
CA ALA A 245 10.38 11.09 -5.48
C ALA A 245 9.66 11.33 -6.83
N GLY A 246 10.23 12.18 -7.70
CA GLY A 246 9.62 12.62 -8.96
C GLY A 246 10.01 11.81 -10.19
N PHE A 247 10.86 10.79 -10.05
CA PHE A 247 11.28 9.94 -11.17
C PHE A 247 11.37 8.46 -10.81
N ALA A 248 11.28 7.60 -11.83
CA ALA A 248 11.58 6.17 -11.76
C ALA A 248 12.43 5.76 -12.96
N ILE A 249 13.26 4.73 -12.77
CA ILE A 249 14.28 4.29 -13.73
C ILE A 249 13.97 2.86 -14.14
N ALA A 250 14.04 2.55 -15.43
CA ALA A 250 13.97 1.17 -15.90
C ALA A 250 15.16 0.36 -15.35
N LEU A 251 14.89 -0.82 -14.78
CA LEU A 251 15.91 -1.69 -14.21
C LEU A 251 17.03 -1.99 -15.21
N GLN A 252 16.66 -2.30 -16.46
CA GLN A 252 17.60 -2.61 -17.54
C GLN A 252 18.58 -1.45 -17.79
N LEU A 253 18.10 -0.20 -17.76
CA LEU A 253 18.95 0.97 -17.94
C LEU A 253 19.96 1.11 -16.81
N LEU A 254 19.53 0.87 -15.56
CA LEU A 254 20.41 0.90 -14.39
C LEU A 254 21.47 -0.22 -14.44
N LEU A 255 21.08 -1.42 -14.86
CA LEU A 255 21.97 -2.58 -14.97
C LEU A 255 22.99 -2.41 -16.11
N ALA A 256 22.58 -1.78 -17.22
CA ALA A 256 23.46 -1.47 -18.35
C ALA A 256 24.52 -0.41 -17.99
N ASN A 257 24.18 0.51 -17.08
CA ASN A 257 25.07 1.58 -16.62
C ASN A 257 25.57 1.30 -15.19
N ARG A 258 26.51 0.35 -15.06
CA ARG A 258 26.99 -0.14 -13.74
C ARG A 258 27.68 0.93 -12.89
N GLU A 259 28.24 1.96 -13.51
CA GLU A 259 28.93 3.07 -12.82
C GLU A 259 27.97 4.16 -12.32
N ALA A 260 26.71 4.17 -12.77
CA ALA A 260 25.73 5.18 -12.38
C ALA A 260 25.43 5.10 -10.87
N ARG A 261 25.70 6.15 -10.11
CA ARG A 261 25.45 6.18 -8.66
C ARG A 261 25.19 7.60 -8.21
N PHE A 262 24.62 7.74 -7.03
CA PHE A 262 24.51 9.05 -6.40
C PHE A 262 25.90 9.50 -5.94
N ASP A 263 26.29 10.71 -6.35
CA ASP A 263 27.51 11.33 -5.89
C ASP A 263 27.29 11.97 -4.52
N MET A 264 28.01 11.44 -3.53
CA MET A 264 28.01 11.90 -2.16
C MET A 264 28.63 13.29 -1.98
N LEU A 265 29.51 13.69 -2.90
CA LEU A 265 30.15 15.00 -2.91
C LEU A 265 29.36 16.01 -3.75
N ALA A 266 28.23 15.61 -4.34
CA ALA A 266 27.38 16.50 -5.12
C ALA A 266 26.93 17.70 -4.28
N GLU A 267 26.92 18.87 -4.91
CA GLU A 267 26.44 20.08 -4.28
C GLU A 267 24.97 19.91 -3.85
N ARG A 268 24.56 20.59 -2.77
CA ARG A 268 23.19 20.54 -2.28
C ARG A 268 22.16 20.77 -3.39
N GLY A 269 21.24 19.82 -3.54
CA GLY A 269 20.20 19.81 -4.56
C GLY A 269 20.61 19.20 -5.90
N TYR A 270 21.87 18.83 -6.10
CA TYR A 270 22.35 18.17 -7.34
C TYR A 270 22.44 16.64 -7.20
N LEU A 271 21.97 16.06 -6.11
CA LEU A 271 22.05 14.62 -5.86
C LEU A 271 21.31 13.83 -6.94
N GLU A 272 20.07 14.20 -7.25
CA GLU A 272 19.25 13.60 -8.30
C GLU A 272 19.92 13.74 -9.68
N SER A 273 20.47 14.93 -9.94
CA SER A 273 21.20 15.20 -11.18
C SER A 273 22.44 14.33 -11.32
N SER A 274 23.18 14.07 -10.24
CA SER A 274 24.41 13.26 -10.27
C SER A 274 24.16 11.84 -10.79
N LEU A 275 23.02 11.24 -10.44
CA LEU A 275 22.62 9.93 -10.96
C LEU A 275 22.09 10.07 -12.40
N LEU A 276 21.11 10.95 -12.62
CA LEU A 276 20.36 11.01 -13.89
C LEU A 276 21.24 11.40 -15.09
N GLN A 277 22.23 12.27 -14.89
CA GLN A 277 23.19 12.66 -15.93
C GLN A 277 23.99 11.49 -16.48
N SER A 278 24.19 10.43 -15.69
CA SER A 278 24.89 9.22 -16.12
C SER A 278 23.98 8.22 -16.86
N LEU A 279 22.68 8.48 -16.93
CA LEU A 279 21.68 7.53 -17.43
C LEU A 279 20.93 8.03 -18.68
N VAL A 280 20.54 9.31 -18.71
CA VAL A 280 19.68 9.89 -19.75
C VAL A 280 19.97 11.36 -19.98
N SER A 281 19.55 11.87 -21.14
CA SER A 281 19.37 13.30 -21.39
C SER A 281 17.92 13.75 -21.13
N ILE A 282 17.67 15.07 -21.09
CA ILE A 282 16.33 15.63 -20.82
C ILE A 282 15.31 15.19 -21.88
N GLU A 283 15.74 15.06 -23.13
CA GLU A 283 14.89 14.72 -24.27
C GLU A 283 14.44 13.25 -24.24
N GLU A 284 15.15 12.41 -23.49
CA GLU A 284 14.87 10.98 -23.31
C GLU A 284 13.94 10.70 -22.12
N LEU A 285 13.56 11.73 -21.36
CA LEU A 285 12.62 11.60 -20.25
C LEU A 285 11.21 11.30 -20.75
N GLU A 286 10.54 10.34 -20.09
CA GLU A 286 9.18 9.95 -20.37
C GLU A 286 8.19 10.68 -19.44
N PRO A 287 7.46 11.70 -19.90
CA PRO A 287 6.50 12.39 -19.06
C PRO A 287 5.30 11.47 -18.74
N ARG A 288 4.99 11.34 -17.44
CA ARG A 288 3.81 10.64 -16.92
C ARG A 288 2.78 11.63 -16.39
N ALA A 289 1.68 11.13 -15.81
CA ALA A 289 0.66 11.96 -15.16
C ALA A 289 -0.01 12.97 -16.12
N ASP A 290 -0.50 12.47 -17.27
CA ASP A 290 -1.07 13.24 -18.37
C ASP A 290 -0.15 14.41 -18.80
N ASN A 291 1.04 14.10 -19.31
CA ASN A 291 2.04 15.11 -19.69
C ASN A 291 2.38 16.06 -18.54
N CYS A 292 2.48 15.52 -17.32
CA CYS A 292 2.81 16.25 -16.10
C CYS A 292 1.81 17.37 -15.76
N THR A 293 0.53 17.21 -16.15
CA THR A 293 -0.53 18.20 -15.88
C THR A 293 -1.46 17.82 -14.73
N LYS A 294 -1.46 16.55 -14.28
CA LYS A 294 -2.41 16.02 -13.27
C LYS A 294 -2.32 16.58 -11.85
N VAL A 295 -1.59 17.65 -11.62
CA VAL A 295 -1.71 18.50 -10.40
C VAL A 295 -2.80 19.58 -10.58
N ARG A 296 -3.41 19.69 -11.77
CA ARG A 296 -4.39 20.73 -12.09
C ARG A 296 -5.52 20.22 -12.99
N ARG A 297 -6.73 20.07 -12.44
CA ARG A 297 -7.97 20.56 -13.07
C ARG A 297 -8.78 21.32 -12.03
N GLY A 298 -9.43 22.39 -12.49
CA GLY A 298 -10.14 23.37 -11.66
C GLY A 298 -11.16 22.72 -10.72
N THR A 299 -11.44 23.42 -9.63
CA THR A 299 -12.25 23.05 -8.46
C THR A 299 -11.60 22.05 -7.49
N GLY A 300 -10.84 22.59 -6.52
CA GLY A 300 -10.82 22.03 -5.16
C GLY A 300 -9.87 20.88 -4.81
N SER A 301 -9.57 19.90 -5.68
CA SER A 301 -8.66 18.78 -5.31
C SER A 301 -7.28 18.89 -5.98
N GLN A 302 -6.23 18.76 -5.17
CA GLN A 302 -4.84 18.66 -5.61
C GLN A 302 -4.49 17.17 -5.77
N ASP A 303 -4.49 16.67 -6.99
CA ASP A 303 -4.20 15.25 -7.28
C ASP A 303 -2.69 15.02 -7.53
N SER A 304 -1.83 15.48 -6.60
CA SER A 304 -0.42 15.10 -6.62
C SER A 304 -0.29 13.63 -6.23
N TRP A 305 0.34 12.81 -7.08
CA TRP A 305 0.48 11.37 -6.80
C TRP A 305 1.52 11.08 -5.73
N VAL A 306 2.41 12.03 -5.49
CA VAL A 306 3.40 12.00 -4.41
C VAL A 306 3.45 13.36 -3.72
N LEU A 307 3.47 13.33 -2.40
CA LEU A 307 3.75 14.49 -1.55
C LEU A 307 5.08 14.26 -0.85
N SER A 308 6.04 15.14 -1.10
CA SER A 308 7.35 15.13 -0.43
C SER A 308 7.24 15.87 0.90
N MET A 309 7.57 15.20 2.01
CA MET A 309 7.45 15.78 3.37
C MET A 309 8.81 16.28 3.92
N VAL A 310 9.67 16.82 3.06
CA VAL A 310 11.00 17.34 3.44
C VAL A 310 10.92 18.51 4.44
N LEU A 311 9.79 19.21 4.50
CA LEU A 311 9.53 20.24 5.51
C LEU A 311 8.91 19.57 6.73
N GLY A 312 9.68 19.39 7.80
CA GLY A 312 9.26 18.84 9.10
C GLY A 312 8.15 19.64 9.79
N VAL A 313 6.99 19.73 9.15
CA VAL A 313 5.80 20.42 9.62
C VAL A 313 4.77 19.35 10.01
N GLN A 314 4.73 19.19 11.32
CA GLN A 314 3.63 18.69 12.12
C GLN A 314 2.27 19.14 11.57
N TRP A 315 1.36 18.17 11.39
CA TRP A 315 -0.08 18.31 11.11
C TRP A 315 -0.47 18.89 9.74
N ILE A 316 -0.71 17.99 8.78
CA ILE A 316 -1.75 18.26 7.79
C ILE A 316 -3.09 18.26 8.55
N LYS A 317 -3.69 19.43 8.79
CA LYS A 317 -5.03 19.51 9.39
C LYS A 317 -6.08 19.12 8.35
N TRP A 318 -6.85 18.09 8.68
CA TRP A 318 -8.16 17.85 8.07
C TRP A 318 -9.11 18.94 8.59
N VAL A 319 -9.37 19.98 7.79
CA VAL A 319 -10.39 20.98 8.13
C VAL A 319 -11.58 20.76 7.22
N ARG A 320 -12.69 20.28 7.79
CA ARG A 320 -13.98 20.25 7.08
C ARG A 320 -14.55 21.67 7.09
N ALA A 321 -14.39 22.39 5.98
CA ALA A 321 -15.01 23.69 5.76
C ALA A 321 -16.20 23.51 4.79
N GLY A 322 -17.36 23.12 5.33
CA GLY A 322 -18.58 22.88 4.53
C GLY A 322 -18.58 21.55 3.76
N ASP A 323 -19.39 21.46 2.70
CA ASP A 323 -19.59 20.27 1.84
C ASP A 323 -18.36 19.87 0.99
N GLN A 324 -17.16 20.34 1.34
CA GLN A 324 -15.93 20.04 0.62
C GLN A 324 -14.79 19.73 1.59
N ASP A 325 -14.18 18.56 1.38
CA ASP A 325 -12.95 18.14 2.05
C ASP A 325 -11.75 18.77 1.33
N SER A 326 -10.93 19.56 2.02
CA SER A 326 -9.75 20.20 1.43
C SER A 326 -8.55 20.18 2.38
N TRP A 327 -7.35 20.09 1.81
CA TRP A 327 -6.09 20.12 2.53
C TRP A 327 -5.67 21.56 2.81
N VAL A 328 -5.53 21.92 4.09
CA VAL A 328 -5.03 23.24 4.52
C VAL A 328 -3.71 23.04 5.26
N LEU A 329 -2.66 23.75 4.82
CA LEU A 329 -1.41 23.87 5.55
C LEU A 329 -1.67 24.72 6.80
N GLY A 330 -1.41 24.14 7.98
CA GLY A 330 -1.59 24.79 9.28
C GLY A 330 -0.50 25.78 9.64
#